data_AF-A0A2H5QYE9-F1
#
_entry.id   AF-A0A2H5QYE9-F1
#
_cell.length_a   1.000
_cell.length_b   1.000
_cell.length_c   1.000
_cell.angle_alpha   90.00
_cell.angle_beta   90.00
_cell.angle_gamma   90.00
#
_symmetry.space_group_name_H-M   'P 1'
#
loop_
_entity.id
_entity.type
_entity.pdbx_description
1 polymer ?
#
loop_
_entity_poly.entity_id
_entity_poly.type
_entity_poly.pdbx_seq_one_letter_code
_entity_poly.pdbx_strand_id
1 'polypeptide(L)'
;MQLLIPVNLDGAHWVLARVDFRKNKVWIYDSLLTFRDDKRYKLKFKPLEVIFPRWLEYVGFYNIRPELRSEDPWKVIAVKSAPQQERGTGDCGWSLTLVMSSTLERRLRLIYLMTILYCRPM
;
A
#
# COMPACT_ATOMS: atom_id res chain seq x y z
N MET A 1 -7.42 12.12 -3.32
CA MET A 1 -7.99 11.12 -2.39
C MET A 1 -6.97 10.01 -2.27
N GLN A 2 -6.76 9.46 -1.07
CA GLN A 2 -5.78 8.39 -0.85
C GLN A 2 -6.41 7.26 -0.06
N LEU A 3 -5.98 6.02 -0.35
CA LEU A 3 -6.35 4.82 0.39
C LEU A 3 -5.08 4.09 0.82
N LEU A 4 -5.04 3.68 2.08
CA LEU A 4 -3.94 2.92 2.68
C LEU A 4 -4.38 1.48 2.87
N ILE A 5 -3.62 0.54 2.31
CA ILE A 5 -3.93 -0.89 2.33
C ILE A 5 -2.70 -1.62 2.90
N PRO A 6 -2.78 -2.20 4.11
CA PRO A 6 -1.77 -3.12 4.57
C PRO A 6 -1.86 -4.42 3.76
N VAL A 7 -0.75 -4.87 3.23
CA VAL A 7 -0.64 -6.11 2.45
C VAL A 7 0.31 -7.05 3.18
N ASN A 8 -0.19 -8.21 3.59
CA ASN A 8 0.66 -9.25 4.13
C ASN A 8 1.23 -10.08 2.97
N LEU A 9 2.55 -10.15 2.89
CA LEU A 9 3.31 -10.98 1.97
C LEU A 9 3.57 -12.35 2.61
N ASP A 10 2.91 -13.36 2.03
CA ASP A 10 3.12 -14.78 2.32
C ASP A 10 3.02 -15.15 3.81
N GLY A 11 2.19 -14.43 4.58
CA GLY A 11 1.96 -14.64 6.02
C GLY A 11 3.04 -14.05 6.92
N ALA A 12 4.16 -13.57 6.38
CA ALA A 12 5.38 -13.32 7.14
C ALA A 12 5.77 -11.84 7.24
N HIS A 13 5.43 -11.03 6.24
CA HIS A 13 5.92 -9.65 6.17
C HIS A 13 4.83 -8.70 5.72
N TRP A 14 4.62 -7.62 6.46
CA TRP A 14 3.65 -6.60 6.08
C TRP A 14 4.30 -5.47 5.27
N VAL A 15 3.64 -5.05 4.21
CA VAL A 15 3.95 -3.85 3.44
C VAL A 15 2.73 -2.93 3.34
N LEU A 16 2.95 -1.64 3.05
CA LEU A 16 1.86 -0.67 2.94
C LEU A 16 1.71 -0.23 1.49
N ALA A 17 0.56 -0.50 0.89
CA ALA A 17 0.17 0.07 -0.39
C ALA A 17 -0.62 1.36 -0.17
N ARG A 18 -0.07 2.50 -0.61
CA ARG A 18 -0.77 3.78 -0.67
C ARG A 18 -1.26 4.04 -2.08
N VAL A 19 -2.57 3.96 -2.27
CA VAL A 19 -3.27 4.30 -3.50
C VAL A 19 -3.49 5.80 -3.56
N ASP A 20 -3.05 6.44 -4.65
CA ASP A 20 -3.34 7.84 -4.98
C ASP A 20 -4.18 7.88 -6.27
N PHE A 21 -5.49 8.00 -6.09
CA PHE A 21 -6.48 8.01 -7.18
C PHE A 21 -6.32 9.20 -8.13
N ARG A 22 -5.71 10.32 -7.70
CA ARG A 22 -5.51 11.47 -8.59
C ARG A 22 -4.31 11.29 -9.51
N LYS A 23 -3.36 10.46 -9.08
CA LYS A 23 -2.12 10.22 -9.82
C LYS A 23 -2.10 8.88 -10.54
N ASN A 24 -3.17 8.09 -10.41
CA ASN A 24 -3.24 6.68 -10.82
C ASN A 24 -1.99 5.89 -10.36
N LYS A 25 -1.58 6.09 -9.10
CA LYS A 25 -0.36 5.51 -8.55
C LYS A 25 -0.60 4.73 -7.28
N VAL A 26 -0.02 3.54 -7.19
CA VAL A 26 0.07 2.76 -5.96
C VAL A 26 1.52 2.77 -5.49
N TRP A 27 1.77 3.38 -4.34
CA TRP A 27 3.11 3.43 -3.73
C TRP A 27 3.23 2.31 -2.72
N ILE A 28 4.20 1.42 -2.89
CA ILE A 28 4.46 0.35 -1.91
C ILE A 28 5.61 0.79 -1.02
N TYR A 29 5.33 0.85 0.26
CA TYR A 29 6.30 1.08 1.30
C TYR A 29 6.67 -0.26 1.92
N ASP A 30 7.95 -0.58 1.83
CA ASP A 30 8.53 -1.80 2.37
C ASP A 30 9.67 -1.42 3.32
N SER A 31 9.55 -1.80 4.59
CA SER A 31 10.57 -1.56 5.60
C SER A 31 11.71 -2.59 5.52
N LEU A 32 11.60 -3.66 4.72
CA LEU A 32 12.66 -4.63 4.46
C LEU A 32 13.23 -4.49 3.05
N LEU A 33 14.47 -4.02 3.02
CA LEU A 33 15.33 -3.87 1.85
C LEU A 33 15.47 -5.13 0.97
N THR A 34 15.24 -6.31 1.53
CA THR A 34 15.49 -7.62 0.88
C THR A 34 14.66 -7.86 -0.38
N PHE A 35 13.55 -7.14 -0.58
CA PHE A 35 12.69 -7.30 -1.77
C PHE A 35 12.96 -6.30 -2.91
N ARG A 36 13.98 -5.42 -2.79
CA ARG A 36 14.16 -4.27 -3.69
C ARG A 36 14.50 -4.60 -5.16
N ASP A 37 15.13 -5.73 -5.45
CA ASP A 37 15.46 -6.17 -6.83
C ASP A 37 14.60 -7.34 -7.32
N ASP A 38 13.53 -7.65 -6.59
CA ASP A 38 12.95 -8.97 -6.65
C ASP A 38 11.91 -9.11 -7.77
N LYS A 39 12.11 -10.12 -8.63
CA LYS A 39 11.06 -10.65 -9.52
C LYS A 39 9.75 -10.84 -8.75
N ARG A 40 9.81 -11.19 -7.47
CA ARG A 40 8.67 -11.34 -6.56
C ARG A 40 7.85 -10.06 -6.41
N TYR A 41 8.48 -8.88 -6.39
CA TYR A 41 7.77 -7.60 -6.31
C TYR A 41 6.95 -7.36 -7.58
N LYS A 42 7.55 -7.58 -8.76
CA LYS A 42 6.84 -7.50 -10.05
C LYS A 42 5.72 -8.54 -10.12
N LEU A 43 5.98 -9.79 -9.72
CA LEU A 43 4.97 -10.84 -9.74
C LEU A 43 3.77 -10.55 -8.81
N LYS A 44 4.01 -10.02 -7.61
CA LYS A 44 2.96 -9.80 -6.61
C LYS A 44 2.18 -8.50 -6.83
N PHE A 45 2.87 -7.39 -7.15
CA PHE A 45 2.22 -6.08 -7.19
C PHE A 45 1.94 -5.55 -8.60
N LYS A 46 2.68 -5.96 -9.64
CA LYS A 46 2.40 -5.50 -11.02
C LYS A 46 0.96 -5.78 -11.48
N PRO A 47 0.32 -6.91 -11.11
CA PRO A 47 -1.08 -7.15 -11.44
C PRO A 47 -2.03 -6.05 -10.94
N LEU A 48 -1.69 -5.31 -9.88
CA LEU A 48 -2.51 -4.20 -9.38
C LEU A 48 -2.61 -3.04 -10.37
N GLU A 49 -1.66 -2.86 -11.29
CA GLU A 49 -1.78 -1.84 -12.35
C GLU A 49 -2.94 -2.14 -13.31
N VAL A 50 -3.41 -3.39 -13.37
CA VAL A 50 -4.48 -3.83 -14.28
C VAL A 50 -5.76 -4.17 -13.52
N ILE A 51 -5.65 -4.96 -12.46
CA ILE A 51 -6.81 -5.46 -11.71
C ILE A 51 -7.47 -4.33 -10.94
N PHE A 52 -6.70 -3.45 -10.30
CA PHE A 52 -7.24 -2.38 -9.47
C PHE A 52 -8.11 -1.39 -10.26
N PRO A 53 -7.66 -0.78 -11.38
CA PRO A 53 -8.54 0.09 -12.17
C PRO A 53 -9.79 -0.63 -12.70
N ARG A 54 -9.66 -1.88 -13.15
CA ARG A 54 -10.82 -2.66 -13.62
C ARG A 54 -11.83 -2.90 -12.52
N TRP A 55 -11.37 -3.19 -11.31
CA TRP A 55 -12.24 -3.34 -10.15
C TRP A 55 -12.95 -2.03 -9.80
N LEU A 56 -12.25 -0.88 -9.85
CA LEU A 56 -12.87 0.44 -9.63
C LEU A 56 -13.99 0.72 -10.64
N GLU A 57 -13.76 0.40 -11.92
CA GLU A 57 -14.78 0.50 -12.97
C GLU A 57 -15.97 -0.44 -12.68
N TYR A 58 -15.67 -1.71 -12.35
CA TYR A 58 -16.68 -2.72 -12.07
C TYR A 58 -17.60 -2.34 -10.89
N VAL A 59 -17.05 -1.77 -9.81
CA VAL A 59 -17.85 -1.33 -8.66
C VAL A 59 -18.47 0.06 -8.85
N GLY A 60 -18.34 0.67 -10.04
CA GLY A 60 -18.93 1.97 -10.35
C GLY A 60 -18.30 3.15 -9.61
N PHE A 61 -17.06 3.02 -9.14
CA PHE A 61 -16.37 4.06 -8.35
C PHE A 61 -16.34 5.42 -9.07
N TYR A 62 -16.07 5.42 -10.38
CA TYR A 62 -16.00 6.63 -11.18
C TYR A 62 -17.36 7.24 -11.52
N ASN A 63 -18.48 6.52 -11.34
CA ASN A 63 -19.80 7.12 -11.43
C ASN A 63 -20.08 8.02 -10.22
N ILE A 64 -19.52 7.67 -9.06
CA ILE A 64 -19.61 8.44 -7.82
C ILE A 64 -18.57 9.57 -7.82
N ARG A 65 -17.38 9.30 -8.36
CA ARG A 65 -16.21 10.21 -8.35
C ARG A 65 -15.63 10.42 -9.75
N PRO A 66 -16.39 11.02 -10.69
CA PRO A 66 -15.98 11.17 -12.08
C PRO A 66 -14.73 12.04 -12.23
N GLU A 67 -14.50 12.99 -11.31
CA GLU A 67 -13.34 13.88 -11.31
C GLU A 67 -12.01 13.16 -11.00
N LEU A 68 -12.06 11.90 -10.58
CA LEU A 68 -10.89 11.05 -10.36
C LEU A 68 -10.62 10.08 -11.52
N ARG A 69 -11.47 10.06 -12.54
CA ARG A 69 -11.24 9.25 -13.74
C ARG A 69 -10.13 9.88 -14.56
N SER A 70 -9.17 9.08 -15.00
CA SER A 70 -8.08 9.50 -15.87
C SER A 70 -7.76 8.40 -16.87
N GLU A 71 -7.39 8.80 -18.08
CA GLU A 71 -6.93 7.90 -19.16
C GLU A 71 -5.49 7.40 -18.91
N ASP A 72 -4.76 8.06 -18.00
CA ASP A 72 -3.40 7.64 -17.66
C ASP A 72 -3.40 6.22 -17.07
N PRO A 73 -2.51 5.33 -17.52
CA PRO A 73 -2.41 3.99 -16.98
C PRO A 73 -1.99 4.04 -15.51
N TRP A 74 -2.54 3.11 -14.73
CA TRP A 74 -2.14 2.93 -13.34
C TRP A 74 -0.70 2.42 -13.25
N LYS A 75 0.05 2.93 -12.27
CA LYS A 75 1.46 2.55 -12.03
C LYS A 75 1.69 2.16 -10.58
N VAL A 76 2.44 1.08 -10.39
CA VAL A 76 2.91 0.66 -9.07
C VAL A 76 4.36 1.11 -8.90
N ILE A 77 4.65 1.77 -7.78
CA ILE A 77 5.97 2.35 -7.49
C ILE A 77 6.46 1.86 -6.13
N ALA A 78 7.62 1.21 -6.12
CA ALA A 78 8.33 0.87 -4.89
C ALA A 78 9.01 2.13 -4.32
N VAL A 79 8.75 2.45 -3.06
CA VAL A 79 9.37 3.59 -2.40
C VAL A 79 10.76 3.20 -1.88
N LYS A 80 11.80 3.77 -2.48
CA LYS A 80 13.20 3.44 -2.14
C LYS A 80 13.72 4.13 -0.86
N SER A 81 13.13 5.26 -0.49
CA SER A 81 13.56 6.10 0.63
C SER A 81 12.76 5.86 1.92
N ALA A 82 12.01 4.75 2.01
CA ALA A 82 11.27 4.42 3.22
C ALA A 82 12.25 4.04 4.36
N PRO A 83 11.97 4.44 5.63
CA PRO A 83 12.70 3.96 6.79
C PRO A 83 12.79 2.43 6.78
N GLN A 84 13.96 1.90 7.11
CA GLN A 84 14.24 0.47 7.04
C GLN A 84 14.34 -0.08 8.45
N GLN A 85 13.71 -1.24 8.68
CA GLN A 85 13.91 -1.98 9.92
C GLN A 85 15.20 -2.80 9.87
N GLU A 86 15.73 -3.13 11.03
CA GLU A 86 16.81 -4.10 11.15
C GLU A 86 16.31 -5.49 10.73
N ARG A 87 17.18 -6.29 10.10
CA ARG A 87 16.78 -7.64 9.67
C ARG A 87 16.57 -8.52 10.89
N GLY A 88 15.45 -9.25 10.90
CA GLY A 88 15.16 -10.25 11.92
C GLY A 88 14.50 -9.71 13.19
N THR A 89 14.20 -8.40 13.28
CA THR A 89 13.54 -7.83 14.45
C THR A 89 12.01 -7.98 14.43
N GLY A 90 11.41 -8.19 13.25
CA GLY A 90 9.96 -8.36 13.12
C GLY A 90 9.15 -7.06 13.22
N ASP A 91 9.81 -5.90 13.22
CA ASP A 91 9.22 -4.56 13.36
C ASP A 91 8.46 -4.05 12.13
N CYS A 92 8.06 -4.92 11.20
CA CYS A 92 7.32 -4.53 10.00
C CYS A 92 6.02 -3.80 10.37
N GLY A 93 5.27 -4.30 11.36
CA GLY A 93 4.02 -3.68 11.83
C GLY A 93 4.21 -2.27 12.40
N TRP A 94 5.26 -2.07 13.21
CA TRP A 94 5.59 -0.74 13.73
C TRP A 94 5.96 0.17 12.58
N SER A 95 6.93 -0.23 11.75
CA SER A 95 7.41 0.56 10.61
C SER A 95 6.28 1.07 9.72
N LEU A 96 5.27 0.23 9.47
CA LEU A 96 4.07 0.62 8.73
C LEU A 96 3.24 1.64 9.49
N THR A 97 3.08 1.47 10.80
CA THR A 97 2.42 2.44 11.67
C THR A 97 3.09 3.82 11.62
N LEU A 98 4.43 3.88 11.53
CA LEU A 98 5.16 5.14 11.33
C LEU A 98 4.79 5.80 10.01
N VAL A 99 4.88 5.03 8.92
CA VAL A 99 4.63 5.52 7.57
C VAL A 99 3.17 5.94 7.42
N MET A 100 2.24 5.16 7.96
CA MET A 100 0.83 5.49 8.02
C MET A 100 0.62 6.79 8.79
N SER A 101 1.19 6.95 9.99
CA SER A 101 1.05 8.16 10.82
C SER A 101 1.61 9.40 10.13
N SER A 102 2.81 9.32 9.54
CA SER A 102 3.39 10.43 8.75
C SER A 102 2.58 10.80 7.51
N THR A 103 1.84 9.84 6.94
CA THR A 103 0.93 10.07 5.80
C THR A 103 -0.42 10.61 6.26
N LEU A 104 -0.92 10.16 7.42
CA LEU A 104 -2.19 10.55 8.04
C LEU A 104 -2.13 11.94 8.67
N GLU A 105 -0.99 12.33 9.25
CA GLU A 105 -0.78 13.68 9.81
C GLU A 105 -0.94 14.78 8.76
N ARG A 106 -0.91 14.45 7.47
CA ARG A 106 -1.27 15.39 6.39
C ARG A 106 -2.75 15.42 6.04
N ARG A 107 -3.56 14.39 6.36
CA ARG A 107 -5.00 14.31 6.03
C ARG A 107 -5.73 13.39 7.01
N LEU A 108 -6.35 13.97 8.03
CA LEU A 108 -7.31 13.34 8.95
C LEU A 108 -8.35 12.45 8.23
N ARG A 109 -8.49 11.20 8.70
CA ARG A 109 -9.70 10.38 8.90
C ARG A 109 -9.59 8.92 8.40
N LEU A 110 -9.84 8.02 9.35
CA LEU A 110 -10.39 6.66 9.24
C LEU A 110 -9.52 5.58 8.54
N ILE A 111 -8.93 4.71 9.35
CA ILE A 111 -8.96 3.21 9.34
C ILE A 111 -7.86 2.78 10.32
N TYR A 112 -8.16 2.71 11.63
CA TYR A 112 -7.17 2.33 12.65
C TYR A 112 -7.58 1.12 13.51
N LEU A 113 -8.75 0.51 13.28
CA LEU A 113 -9.22 -0.55 14.19
C LEU A 113 -8.83 -1.99 13.80
N MET A 114 -8.42 -2.27 12.55
CA MET A 114 -8.25 -3.67 12.12
C MET A 114 -6.86 -4.26 12.39
N THR A 115 -5.83 -3.42 12.55
CA THR A 115 -4.44 -3.91 12.67
C THR A 115 -4.03 -4.25 14.11
N ILE A 116 -4.61 -3.61 15.13
CA ILE A 116 -4.28 -3.90 16.54
C ILE A 116 -4.84 -5.26 16.98
N LEU A 117 -5.98 -5.69 16.42
CA LEU A 117 -6.66 -6.92 16.84
C LEU A 117 -6.02 -8.20 16.29
N TYR A 118 -5.21 -8.14 15.23
CA TYR A 118 -4.59 -9.31 14.61
C TYR A 118 -3.10 -9.50 14.94
N CYS A 119 -2.46 -8.56 15.64
CA CYS A 119 -1.17 -8.78 16.26
C CYS A 119 -1.35 -9.35 17.69
N ARG A 120 -1.95 -10.54 17.82
CA ARG A 120 -1.69 -11.37 19.01
C ARG A 120 -0.44 -12.21 18.73
N PRO A 121 0.56 -12.22 19.63
CA PRO A 121 1.72 -13.08 19.48
C PRO A 121 1.28 -14.55 19.56
N MET A 122 1.79 -15.37 18.65
CA MET A 122 1.97 -16.81 18.92
C MET A 122 3.14 -16.99 19.88
#